data_AF-A0A978SRS4-F1
#
_entry.id   AF-A0A978SRS4-F1
#
_cell.length_a   1.000
_cell.length_b   1.000
_cell.length_c   1.000
_cell.angle_alpha   90.00
_cell.angle_beta   90.00
_cell.angle_gamma   90.00
#
_symmetry.space_group_name_H-M   'P 1'
#
loop_
_entity.id
_entity.type
_entity.pdbx_description
1 polymer ?
#
loop_
_entity_poly.entity_id
_entity_poly.type
_entity_poly.pdbx_seq_one_letter_code
_entity_poly.pdbx_strand_id
1 'polypeptide(L)'
;MNVDVSVESLSPHVEADLSPVEAVIDSNQEAASSVLVQEAIVESNSDTTAASHQRWQFWQVFSSTFLTIFLAELGDKTQVSTLLLSAEFHNPWVIFAGSALALIATSLLGVLVGRWLASHISPALLDKAAGVIMALISVWLLLEVIQG
;
A
#
# COMPACT_ATOMS: atom_id res chain seq x y z
N MET A 1 62.07 -58.56 -38.99
CA MET A 1 63.19 -58.28 -38.09
C MET A 1 62.58 -57.88 -36.75
N ASN A 2 62.61 -58.77 -35.76
CA ASN A 2 62.03 -58.55 -34.43
C ASN A 2 63.13 -57.94 -33.55
N VAL A 3 62.81 -56.90 -32.78
CA VAL A 3 63.66 -56.42 -31.69
C VAL A 3 62.79 -56.27 -30.46
N ASP A 4 63.15 -57.06 -29.45
CA ASP A 4 62.59 -57.06 -28.09
C ASP A 4 63.41 -56.08 -27.24
N VAL A 5 62.78 -55.26 -26.40
CA VAL A 5 63.49 -54.39 -25.44
C VAL A 5 62.76 -54.40 -24.10
N SER A 6 63.44 -54.99 -23.12
CA SER A 6 63.08 -55.08 -21.70
C SER A 6 62.94 -53.70 -21.04
N VAL A 7 61.93 -53.56 -20.18
CA VAL A 7 61.63 -52.35 -19.41
C VAL A 7 62.28 -52.45 -18.03
N GLU A 8 63.26 -51.60 -17.75
CA GLU A 8 63.91 -51.47 -16.43
C GLU A 8 63.08 -50.56 -15.53
N SER A 9 62.64 -51.10 -14.39
CA SER A 9 61.83 -50.45 -13.36
C SER A 9 62.72 -49.73 -12.35
N LEU A 10 62.55 -48.42 -12.17
CA LEU A 10 63.08 -47.66 -11.04
C LEU A 10 62.06 -46.59 -10.61
N SER A 11 61.46 -46.79 -9.43
CA SER A 11 60.54 -45.87 -8.78
C SER A 11 61.30 -45.00 -7.76
N PRO A 12 61.15 -43.66 -7.74
CA PRO A 12 61.56 -42.85 -6.60
C PRO A 12 60.34 -42.41 -5.77
N HIS A 13 60.35 -42.71 -4.48
CA HIS A 13 59.38 -42.20 -3.51
C HIS A 13 59.65 -40.73 -3.22
N VAL A 14 58.68 -39.85 -3.50
CA VAL A 14 58.71 -38.41 -3.19
C VAL A 14 57.62 -38.12 -2.16
N GLU A 15 58.02 -37.76 -0.95
CA GLU A 15 57.11 -37.31 0.12
C GLU A 15 56.94 -35.79 -0.04
N ALA A 16 55.74 -35.35 -0.43
CA ALA A 16 55.45 -33.95 -0.74
C ALA A 16 55.27 -33.12 0.54
N ASP A 17 55.94 -31.96 0.62
CA ASP A 17 55.71 -30.95 1.66
C ASP A 17 54.38 -30.25 1.40
N LEU A 18 53.37 -30.55 2.21
CA LEU A 18 51.98 -30.08 2.05
C LEU A 18 51.65 -28.83 2.87
N SER A 19 52.62 -28.29 3.64
CA SER A 19 52.42 -27.08 4.44
C SER A 19 51.92 -25.85 3.65
N PRO A 20 52.32 -25.62 2.38
CA PRO A 20 51.80 -24.50 1.60
C PRO A 20 50.34 -24.70 1.17
N VAL A 21 49.90 -25.96 1.07
CA VAL A 21 48.53 -26.31 0.67
C VAL A 21 47.57 -26.10 1.83
N GLU A 22 47.98 -26.44 3.06
CA GLU A 22 47.17 -26.22 4.27
C GLU A 22 46.93 -24.73 4.53
N ALA A 23 47.95 -23.88 4.38
CA ALA A 23 47.81 -22.43 4.53
C ALA A 23 46.83 -21.81 3.50
N VAL A 24 46.77 -22.37 2.29
CA VAL A 24 45.82 -21.94 1.25
C VAL A 24 44.39 -22.41 1.56
N ILE A 25 44.21 -23.52 2.26
CA ILE A 25 42.89 -24.01 2.67
C ILE A 25 42.33 -23.11 3.79
N ASP A 26 43.14 -22.77 4.80
CA ASP A 26 42.72 -21.93 5.92
C ASP A 26 42.26 -20.53 5.47
N SER A 27 43.04 -19.89 4.58
CA SER A 27 42.70 -18.57 4.05
C SER A 27 41.41 -18.56 3.22
N ASN A 28 41.13 -19.63 2.47
CA ASN A 28 39.86 -19.77 1.75
C ASN A 28 38.67 -20.01 2.69
N GLN A 29 38.88 -20.66 3.83
CA GLN A 29 37.83 -20.93 4.80
C GLN A 29 37.40 -19.67 5.58
N GLU A 30 38.35 -18.81 5.95
CA GLU A 30 38.06 -17.48 6.51
C GLU A 30 37.33 -16.57 5.50
N ALA A 31 37.74 -16.61 4.23
CA ALA A 31 37.05 -15.88 3.17
C ALA A 31 35.61 -16.38 2.97
N ALA A 32 35.40 -17.70 2.97
CA ALA A 32 34.06 -18.28 2.84
C ALA A 32 33.14 -17.91 4.02
N SER A 33 33.65 -18.02 5.25
CA SER A 33 32.87 -17.70 6.45
C SER A 33 32.48 -16.23 6.53
N SER A 34 33.36 -15.30 6.17
CA SER A 34 33.06 -13.86 6.15
C SER A 34 31.99 -13.48 5.11
N VAL A 35 32.01 -14.10 3.93
CA VAL A 35 30.97 -13.90 2.90
C VAL A 35 29.62 -14.43 3.36
N LEU A 36 29.57 -15.64 3.95
CA LEU A 36 28.32 -16.20 4.48
C LEU A 36 27.73 -15.37 5.62
N VAL A 37 28.57 -14.82 6.50
CA VAL A 37 28.14 -13.91 7.57
C VAL A 37 27.62 -12.58 6.99
N GLN A 38 28.25 -12.07 5.93
CA GLN A 38 27.81 -10.84 5.26
C GLN A 38 26.43 -11.02 4.60
N GLU A 39 26.19 -12.13 3.90
CA GLU A 39 24.89 -12.41 3.28
C GLU A 39 23.78 -12.57 4.32
N ALA A 40 24.04 -13.28 5.42
CA ALA A 40 23.08 -13.44 6.52
C ALA A 40 22.72 -12.09 7.20
N ILE A 41 23.69 -11.18 7.34
CA ILE A 41 23.46 -9.84 7.89
C ILE A 41 22.63 -8.98 6.91
N VAL A 42 22.87 -9.10 5.60
CA VAL A 42 22.14 -8.35 4.58
C VAL A 42 20.69 -8.84 4.47
N GLU A 43 20.45 -10.15 4.51
CA GLU A 43 19.11 -10.76 4.45
C GLU A 43 18.25 -10.35 5.66
N SER A 44 18.79 -10.44 6.87
CA SER A 44 18.13 -9.99 8.12
C SER A 44 17.74 -8.50 8.12
N ASN A 45 18.59 -7.65 7.55
CA ASN A 45 18.31 -6.21 7.43
C ASN A 45 17.27 -5.90 6.34
N SER A 46 17.20 -6.71 5.28
CA SER A 46 16.28 -6.52 4.16
C SER A 46 14.81 -6.80 4.54
N ASP A 47 14.56 -7.81 5.36
CA ASP A 47 13.20 -8.14 5.84
C ASP A 47 12.64 -7.09 6.81
N THR A 48 13.54 -6.53 7.65
CA THR A 48 13.18 -5.51 8.64
C THR A 48 12.86 -4.16 7.98
N THR A 49 13.55 -3.82 6.88
CA THR A 49 13.31 -2.58 6.13
C THR A 49 12.08 -2.68 5.21
N ALA A 50 11.86 -3.83 4.55
CA ALA A 50 10.68 -4.03 3.70
C ALA A 50 9.35 -3.94 4.48
N ALA A 51 9.28 -4.59 5.65
CA ALA A 51 8.08 -4.57 6.49
C ALA A 51 7.77 -3.19 7.10
N SER A 52 8.80 -2.38 7.37
CA SER A 52 8.63 -1.04 7.94
C SER A 52 8.17 -0.01 6.90
N HIS A 53 8.68 -0.09 5.65
CA HIS A 53 8.24 0.78 4.56
C HIS A 53 6.75 0.60 4.23
N GLN A 54 6.25 -0.64 4.14
CA GLN A 54 4.84 -0.90 3.84
C GLN A 54 3.89 -0.33 4.91
N ARG A 55 4.26 -0.47 6.19
CA ARG A 55 3.45 0.09 7.30
C ARG A 55 3.45 1.61 7.28
N TRP A 56 4.58 2.25 6.99
CA TRP A 56 4.66 3.71 6.89
C TRP A 56 3.82 4.28 5.75
N GLN A 57 3.81 3.62 4.59
CA GLN A 57 2.96 4.02 3.45
C GLN A 57 1.47 3.92 3.80
N PHE A 58 1.05 2.85 4.49
CA PHE A 58 -0.34 2.72 4.94
C PHE A 58 -0.76 3.89 5.85
N TRP A 59 0.04 4.23 6.86
CA TRP A 59 -0.27 5.33 7.77
C TRP A 59 -0.25 6.70 7.08
N GLN A 60 0.62 6.91 6.09
CA GLN A 60 0.65 8.14 5.29
C GLN A 60 -0.61 8.28 4.43
N VAL A 61 -1.00 7.23 3.72
CA VAL A 61 -2.19 7.23 2.85
C VAL A 61 -3.47 7.35 3.68
N PHE A 62 -3.55 6.60 4.78
CA PHE A 62 -4.66 6.68 5.73
C PHE A 62 -4.80 8.09 6.31
N SER A 63 -3.72 8.64 6.86
CA SER A 63 -3.78 9.95 7.53
C SER A 63 -4.07 11.08 6.55
N SER A 64 -3.45 11.06 5.36
CA SER A 64 -3.73 12.08 4.34
C SER A 64 -5.18 12.03 3.86
N THR A 65 -5.67 10.84 3.51
CA THR A 65 -7.05 10.67 3.04
C THR A 65 -8.06 10.98 4.15
N PHE A 66 -7.84 10.49 5.36
CA PHE A 66 -8.68 10.78 6.53
C PHE A 66 -8.71 12.28 6.79
N LEU A 67 -7.56 12.95 6.88
CA LEU A 67 -7.52 14.36 7.22
C LEU A 67 -8.13 15.24 6.12
N THR A 68 -7.90 14.91 4.85
CA THR A 68 -8.52 15.62 3.72
C THR A 68 -10.04 15.48 3.75
N ILE A 69 -10.58 14.26 3.89
CA ILE A 69 -12.03 14.04 3.93
C ILE A 69 -12.63 14.62 5.21
N PHE A 70 -11.98 14.41 6.36
CA PHE A 70 -12.42 14.92 7.65
C PHE A 70 -12.51 16.45 7.62
N LEU A 71 -11.50 17.15 7.13
CA LEU A 71 -11.55 18.62 6.99
C LEU A 71 -12.62 19.08 5.99
N ALA A 72 -12.84 18.34 4.89
CA ALA A 72 -13.87 18.66 3.92
C ALA A 72 -15.30 18.45 4.46
N GLU A 73 -15.47 17.47 5.35
CA GLU A 73 -16.76 17.09 5.96
C GLU A 73 -16.98 17.72 7.35
N LEU A 74 -15.95 18.29 7.97
CA LEU A 74 -16.03 18.87 9.31
C LEU A 74 -16.96 20.08 9.31
N GLY A 75 -18.04 20.00 10.09
CA GLY A 75 -19.03 21.08 10.14
C GLY A 75 -19.98 21.09 8.96
N ASP A 76 -20.11 19.96 8.25
CA ASP A 76 -21.20 19.80 7.29
C ASP A 76 -22.56 20.08 7.95
N LYS A 77 -23.48 20.63 7.15
CA LYS A 77 -24.81 21.05 7.59
C LYS A 77 -25.59 19.88 8.20
N THR A 78 -25.35 18.66 7.74
CA THR A 78 -25.98 17.46 8.32
C THR A 78 -25.48 17.17 9.73
N GLN A 79 -24.21 17.47 10.06
CA GLN A 79 -23.68 17.31 11.42
C GLN A 79 -24.32 18.30 12.40
N VAL A 80 -24.41 19.58 12.01
CA VAL A 80 -25.06 20.61 12.83
C VAL A 80 -26.54 20.30 13.02
N SER A 81 -27.25 19.91 11.96
CA SER A 81 -28.66 19.52 12.03
C SER A 81 -28.89 18.32 12.95
N THR A 82 -28.07 17.28 12.84
CA THR A 82 -28.16 16.09 13.70
C THR A 82 -27.87 16.42 15.16
N LEU A 83 -26.88 17.28 15.43
CA LEU A 83 -26.53 17.72 16.77
C LEU A 83 -27.64 18.57 17.40
N LEU A 84 -28.22 19.51 16.64
CA LEU A 84 -29.36 20.32 17.10
C LEU A 84 -30.57 19.45 17.41
N LEU A 85 -30.90 18.52 16.52
CA LEU A 85 -31.99 17.56 16.73
C LEU A 85 -31.71 16.73 18.00
N SER A 86 -30.47 16.27 18.18
CA SER A 86 -30.07 15.49 19.35
C SER A 86 -30.20 16.28 20.64
N ALA A 87 -29.90 17.58 20.60
CA ALA A 87 -30.04 18.48 21.74
C ALA A 87 -31.52 18.77 22.06
N GLU A 88 -32.39 18.88 21.04
CA GLU A 88 -33.81 19.18 21.22
C GLU A 88 -34.58 17.99 21.82
N PHE A 89 -34.43 16.79 21.26
CA PHE A 89 -35.23 15.63 21.66
C PHE A 89 -34.63 14.83 22.82
N HIS A 90 -33.45 15.22 23.33
CA HIS A 90 -32.75 14.60 24.48
C HIS A 90 -32.56 13.06 24.37
N ASN A 91 -32.67 12.51 23.15
CA ASN A 91 -32.54 11.09 22.87
C ASN A 91 -31.57 10.87 21.70
N PRO A 92 -30.24 10.89 21.97
CA PRO A 92 -29.22 10.83 20.94
C PRO A 92 -29.24 9.51 20.15
N TRP A 93 -29.63 8.41 20.78
CA TRP A 93 -29.63 7.08 20.14
C TRP A 93 -30.70 6.94 19.07
N VAL A 94 -31.90 7.46 19.32
CA VAL A 94 -33.00 7.45 18.34
C VAL A 94 -32.65 8.31 17.13
N ILE A 95 -32.04 9.47 17.36
CA ILE A 95 -31.63 10.38 16.30
C ILE A 95 -30.49 9.81 15.49
N PHE A 96 -29.49 9.21 16.15
CA PHE A 96 -28.44 8.49 15.47
C PHE A 96 -29.01 7.39 14.56
N ALA A 97 -29.92 6.56 15.07
CA ALA A 97 -30.55 5.50 14.28
C ALA A 97 -31.38 6.06 13.11
N GLY A 98 -32.13 7.15 13.34
CA GLY A 98 -32.92 7.83 12.32
C GLY A 98 -32.06 8.42 11.20
N SER A 99 -31.01 9.17 11.55
CA SER A 99 -30.06 9.73 10.58
C SER A 99 -29.30 8.65 9.82
N ALA A 100 -28.89 7.58 10.50
CA ALA A 100 -28.23 6.43 9.85
C ALA A 100 -29.17 5.73 8.85
N LEU A 101 -30.43 5.51 9.23
CA LEU A 101 -31.43 4.93 8.34
C LEU A 101 -31.70 5.84 7.13
N ALA A 102 -31.83 7.15 7.36
CA ALA A 102 -32.03 8.13 6.31
C ALA A 102 -30.85 8.15 5.32
N LEU A 103 -29.62 8.08 5.82
CA LEU A 103 -28.42 8.01 5.00
C LEU A 103 -28.41 6.73 4.16
N ILE A 104 -28.64 5.57 4.77
CA ILE A 104 -28.70 4.29 4.05
C ILE A 104 -29.78 4.33 2.96
N ALA A 105 -30.97 4.80 3.28
CA ALA A 105 -32.09 4.89 2.34
C ALA A 105 -31.76 5.83 1.17
N THR A 106 -31.20 7.00 1.47
CA THR A 106 -30.83 7.99 0.45
C THR A 106 -29.69 7.48 -0.44
N SER A 107 -28.67 6.85 0.14
CA SER A 107 -27.59 6.22 -0.62
C SER A 107 -28.10 5.09 -1.51
N LEU A 108 -29.02 4.25 -1.00
CA LEU A 108 -29.60 3.16 -1.78
C LEU A 108 -30.41 3.68 -2.97
N LEU A 109 -31.22 4.72 -2.76
CA LEU A 109 -31.94 5.40 -3.84
C LEU A 109 -30.97 6.02 -4.85
N GLY A 110 -29.93 6.71 -4.37
CA GLY A 110 -28.90 7.30 -5.22
C GLY A 110 -28.17 6.26 -6.08
N VAL A 111 -27.81 5.11 -5.52
CA VAL A 111 -27.19 4.01 -6.26
C VAL A 111 -28.17 3.39 -7.25
N LEU A 112 -29.45 3.19 -6.89
CA LEU A 112 -30.43 2.61 -7.80
C LEU A 112 -30.68 3.53 -9.01
N VAL A 113 -30.91 4.81 -8.76
CA VAL A 113 -31.08 5.83 -9.80
C VAL A 113 -29.80 5.99 -10.62
N GLY A 114 -28.64 6.05 -9.96
CA GLY A 114 -27.34 6.16 -10.63
C GLY A 114 -27.05 4.97 -11.53
N ARG A 115 -27.34 3.74 -11.09
CA ARG A 115 -27.20 2.52 -11.91
C ARG A 115 -28.15 2.52 -13.10
N TRP A 116 -29.40 2.94 -12.90
CA TRP A 116 -30.37 3.06 -13.99
C TRP A 116 -29.94 4.11 -15.03
N LEU A 117 -29.40 5.25 -14.57
CA LEU A 117 -28.93 6.31 -15.44
C LEU A 117 -27.66 5.89 -16.20
N ALA A 118 -26.73 5.21 -15.52
CA ALA A 118 -25.51 4.66 -16.09
C ALA A 118 -25.76 3.55 -17.13
N SER A 119 -26.89 2.86 -17.08
CA SER A 119 -27.23 1.84 -18.08
C SER A 119 -27.90 2.43 -19.34
N HIS A 120 -28.47 3.64 -19.26
CA HIS A 120 -29.16 4.28 -20.38
C HIS A 120 -28.33 5.39 -21.06
N ILE A 121 -27.32 5.94 -20.37
CA ILE A 121 -26.57 7.11 -20.81
C ILE A 121 -25.07 6.82 -20.87
N SER A 122 -24.36 7.41 -21.85
CA SER A 122 -22.91 7.24 -21.95
C SER A 122 -22.17 7.88 -20.76
N PRO A 123 -21.09 7.25 -20.24
CA PRO A 123 -20.34 7.77 -19.09
C PRO A 123 -19.83 9.20 -19.29
N ALA A 124 -19.39 9.53 -20.51
CA ALA A 124 -18.90 10.87 -20.84
C ALA A 124 -19.97 11.96 -20.73
N LEU A 125 -21.25 11.62 -20.94
CA LEU A 125 -22.35 12.57 -20.76
C LEU A 125 -22.69 12.74 -19.28
N LEU A 126 -22.57 11.68 -18.47
CA LEU A 126 -22.79 11.74 -17.03
C LEU A 126 -21.77 12.62 -16.32
N ASP A 127 -20.48 12.47 -16.65
CA ASP A 127 -19.41 13.30 -16.07
C ASP A 127 -19.60 14.77 -16.42
N LYS A 128 -19.92 15.07 -17.69
CA LYS A 128 -20.21 16.44 -18.13
C LYS A 128 -21.47 16.99 -17.45
N ALA A 129 -22.54 16.20 -17.36
CA ALA A 129 -23.79 16.63 -16.74
C ALA A 129 -23.59 16.92 -15.25
N ALA A 130 -22.88 16.05 -14.51
CA ALA A 130 -22.56 16.26 -13.10
C ALA A 130 -21.78 17.56 -12.89
N GLY A 131 -20.74 17.80 -13.69
CA GLY A 131 -19.95 19.04 -13.64
C GLY A 131 -20.78 20.29 -13.95
N VAL A 132 -21.62 20.25 -14.98
CA VAL A 132 -22.50 21.38 -15.35
C VAL A 132 -23.53 21.66 -14.26
N ILE A 133 -24.20 20.64 -13.74
CA ILE A 133 -25.20 20.80 -12.66
C ILE A 133 -24.53 21.38 -11.41
N MET A 134 -23.35 20.87 -11.03
CA MET A 134 -22.59 21.41 -9.89
C MET A 134 -22.20 22.88 -10.10
N ALA A 135 -21.72 23.24 -11.29
CA ALA A 135 -21.36 24.63 -11.61
C ALA A 135 -22.58 25.55 -11.56
N LEU A 136 -23.72 25.11 -12.09
CA LEU A 136 -24.98 25.88 -12.06
C LEU A 136 -25.46 26.10 -10.62
N ILE A 137 -25.49 25.05 -9.80
CA ILE A 137 -25.88 25.16 -8.38
C ILE A 137 -24.92 26.07 -7.63
N SER A 138 -23.61 25.95 -7.88
CA SER A 138 -22.60 26.81 -7.26
C SER A 138 -22.79 28.29 -7.60
N VAL A 139 -23.02 28.62 -8.88
CA VAL A 139 -23.26 30.02 -9.29
C VAL A 139 -24.57 30.52 -8.71
N TRP A 140 -25.62 29.69 -8.71
CA TRP A 140 -26.93 30.07 -8.18
C TRP A 140 -26.87 30.38 -6.68
N LEU A 141 -26.24 29.51 -5.88
CA LEU A 141 -26.03 29.75 -4.44
C LEU A 141 -25.18 31.01 -4.18
N LEU A 142 -24.20 31.29 -5.04
CA LEU A 142 -23.36 32.49 -4.92
C LEU A 142 -24.18 33.77 -5.16
N LEU A 143 -25.06 33.76 -6.17
CA LEU A 143 -25.95 34.89 -6.45
C LEU A 143 -26.97 35.10 -5.33
N GLU A 144 -27.53 34.02 -4.80
CA GLU A 144 -28.45 34.06 -3.66
C GLU A 144 -27.78 34.68 -2.42
N VAL A 145 -26.54 34.27 -2.12
CA VAL A 145 -25.74 34.85 -1.02
C VAL A 145 -25.42 36.34 -1.22
N ILE A 146 -25.26 36.81 -2.46
CA ILE A 146 -24.97 38.22 -2.74
C ILE A 146 -26.23 39.09 -2.67
N GLN A 147 -27.40 38.51 -2.95
CA GLN A 147 -28.68 39.22 -3.02
C GLN A 147 -29.51 39.17 -1.74
N GLY A 148 -29.26 38.20 -0.86
CA GLY A 148 -29.88 38.07 0.47
C GLY A 148 -29.07 38.72 1.57
#